data_AF-A0A2E7RN85-F1
#
_entry.id   AF-A0A2E7RN85-F1
#
_cell.length_a   1.000
_cell.length_b   1.000
_cell.length_c   1.000
_cell.angle_alpha   90.00
_cell.angle_beta   90.00
_cell.angle_gamma   90.00
#
_symmetry.space_group_name_H-M   'P 1'
#
loop_
_entity.id
_entity.type
_entity.pdbx_description
1 polymer ?
#
loop_
_entity_poly.entity_id
_entity_poly.type
_entity_poly.pdbx_seq_one_letter_code
_entity_poly.pdbx_strand_id
1 'polypeptide(L)'
;MAVITTIVPNPLYNPVWQADITAKTKLGDGITMSNFFGWSDAVTINEVTKRSDRVTLAKQYYLHAEAIATVNSTTGSKQFEDFRLIVSEGFYKTGPSEELDISDGINHFKTTGQAVVYELRNTKGDIAFSKTFDLAVYWKNTINFNKLILDYDTYNPDGTLHACIILIMPEIISPWNVRYENIVETRFNNNVQTTNELMEILI
;
A
#
# COMPACT_ATOMS: atom_id res chain seq x y z
N MET A 1 4.58 20.10 -6.29
CA MET A 1 5.68 19.96 -7.28
C MET A 1 6.17 18.53 -7.18
N ALA A 2 6.35 17.85 -8.30
CA ALA A 2 6.79 16.46 -8.29
C ALA A 2 8.23 16.35 -7.74
N VAL A 3 8.48 15.35 -6.90
CA VAL A 3 9.78 15.08 -6.30
C VAL A 3 10.43 13.93 -7.07
N ILE A 4 11.60 14.17 -7.66
CA ILE A 4 12.39 13.13 -8.32
C ILE A 4 13.52 12.74 -7.39
N THR A 5 13.69 11.44 -7.16
CA THR A 5 14.78 10.92 -6.34
C THR A 5 15.24 9.55 -6.84
N THR A 6 16.45 9.19 -6.48
CA THR A 6 16.98 7.84 -6.64
C THR A 6 16.97 7.16 -5.29
N ILE A 7 16.21 6.08 -5.17
CA ILE A 7 16.16 5.27 -3.96
C ILE A 7 17.45 4.46 -3.85
N VAL A 8 18.00 4.40 -2.63
CA VAL A 8 19.11 3.52 -2.28
C VAL A 8 18.57 2.48 -1.31
N PRO A 9 18.16 1.29 -1.80
CA PRO A 9 17.58 0.27 -0.94
C PRO A 9 18.58 -0.18 0.11
N ASN A 10 18.08 -0.54 1.30
CA ASN A 10 18.91 -1.20 2.29
C ASN A 10 19.51 -2.50 1.70
N PRO A 11 20.85 -2.67 1.71
CA PRO A 11 21.51 -3.88 1.24
C PRO A 11 20.90 -5.21 1.69
N LEU A 12 20.43 -5.27 2.94
CA LEU A 12 19.87 -6.46 3.54
C LEU A 12 18.54 -6.89 2.88
N TYR A 13 17.78 -5.92 2.38
CA TYR A 13 16.42 -6.11 1.86
C TYR A 13 16.31 -5.82 0.37
N ASN A 14 17.43 -5.55 -0.31
CA ASN A 14 17.44 -5.24 -1.74
C ASN A 14 17.03 -6.48 -2.57
N PRO A 15 15.87 -6.45 -3.27
CA PRO A 15 15.38 -7.62 -4.00
C PRO A 15 16.28 -8.02 -5.19
N VAL A 16 17.03 -7.07 -5.75
CA VAL A 16 17.89 -7.32 -6.92
C VAL A 16 19.07 -8.21 -6.57
N TRP A 17 19.49 -8.23 -5.30
CA TRP A 17 20.62 -9.03 -4.81
C TRP A 17 20.19 -10.39 -4.25
N GLN A 18 18.89 -10.67 -4.20
CA GLN A 18 18.37 -11.95 -3.76
C GLN A 18 18.46 -12.97 -4.90
N ALA A 19 18.99 -14.16 -4.62
CA ALA A 19 19.06 -15.24 -5.61
C ALA A 19 17.66 -15.60 -6.12
N ASP A 20 16.71 -15.78 -5.19
CA ASP A 20 15.31 -16.07 -5.47
C ASP A 20 14.36 -15.14 -4.70
N ILE A 21 13.21 -14.87 -5.32
CA ILE A 21 12.09 -14.16 -4.70
C ILE A 21 10.99 -15.17 -4.37
N THR A 22 10.69 -15.29 -3.09
CA THR A 22 9.69 -16.20 -2.52
C THR A 22 8.79 -15.44 -1.54
N ALA A 23 7.73 -16.08 -1.05
CA ALA A 23 6.87 -15.53 -0.01
C ALA A 23 7.65 -15.04 1.23
N LYS A 24 8.77 -15.68 1.55
CA LYS A 24 9.61 -15.40 2.72
C LYS A 24 10.65 -14.30 2.49
N THR A 25 10.82 -13.83 1.25
CA THR A 25 11.79 -12.79 0.94
C THR A 25 11.43 -11.53 1.73
N LYS A 26 12.37 -11.06 2.57
CA LYS A 26 12.20 -9.87 3.40
C LYS A 26 12.41 -8.61 2.58
N LEU A 27 11.50 -7.66 2.74
CA LEU A 27 11.56 -6.32 2.13
C LEU A 27 11.78 -5.22 3.18
N GLY A 28 11.65 -5.56 4.46
CA GLY A 28 11.93 -4.72 5.60
C GLY A 28 11.98 -5.56 6.87
N ASP A 29 12.20 -4.93 8.02
CA ASP A 29 12.15 -5.66 9.30
C ASP A 29 10.72 -6.14 9.58
N GLY A 30 10.55 -7.43 9.79
CA GLY A 30 9.23 -8.07 9.95
C GLY A 30 8.32 -8.06 8.71
N ILE A 31 8.77 -7.51 7.57
CA ILE A 31 7.95 -7.36 6.36
C ILE A 31 8.50 -8.24 5.24
N THR A 32 7.64 -9.07 4.67
CA THR A 32 7.96 -10.07 3.65
C THR A 32 7.07 -9.90 2.43
N MET A 33 7.47 -10.52 1.31
CA MET A 33 6.61 -10.61 0.12
C MET A 33 5.21 -11.11 0.46
N SER A 34 5.06 -12.12 1.33
CA SER A 34 3.73 -12.65 1.69
C SER A 34 2.78 -11.63 2.33
N ASN A 35 3.26 -10.54 2.90
CA ASN A 35 2.37 -9.50 3.44
C ASN A 35 1.49 -8.86 2.36
N PHE A 36 1.90 -8.90 1.09
CA PHE A 36 1.18 -8.30 -0.03
C PHE A 36 0.36 -9.31 -0.84
N PHE A 37 0.23 -10.54 -0.35
CA PHE A 37 -0.54 -11.62 -0.99
C PHE A 37 -1.49 -12.24 0.04
N GLY A 38 -2.76 -12.47 -0.34
CA GLY A 38 -3.61 -13.44 0.35
C GLY A 38 -4.47 -12.96 1.52
N TRP A 39 -5.16 -11.82 1.40
CA TRP A 39 -6.22 -11.44 2.36
C TRP A 39 -7.63 -11.55 1.77
N SER A 40 -8.05 -10.66 0.86
CA SER A 40 -9.41 -10.69 0.27
C SER A 40 -9.54 -11.67 -0.90
N ASP A 41 -8.60 -11.62 -1.85
CA ASP A 41 -8.48 -12.57 -2.96
C ASP A 41 -7.18 -13.35 -2.80
N ALA A 42 -7.30 -14.64 -2.48
CA ALA A 42 -6.16 -15.50 -2.14
C ALA A 42 -5.28 -15.84 -3.35
N VAL A 43 -4.65 -14.83 -3.94
CA VAL A 43 -3.58 -14.98 -4.92
C VAL A 43 -2.30 -15.28 -4.15
N THR A 44 -1.61 -16.35 -4.54
CA THR A 44 -0.31 -16.68 -3.97
C THR A 44 0.82 -16.18 -4.87
N ILE A 45 1.99 -15.91 -4.30
CA ILE A 45 3.18 -15.53 -5.08
C ILE A 45 3.56 -16.56 -6.16
N ASN A 46 3.11 -17.81 -6.01
CA ASN A 46 3.39 -18.86 -6.98
C ASN A 46 2.68 -18.64 -8.33
N GLU A 47 1.60 -17.84 -8.34
CA GLU A 47 0.92 -17.41 -9.56
C GLU A 47 1.79 -16.50 -10.43
N VAL A 48 2.76 -15.79 -9.83
CA VAL A 48 3.78 -15.04 -10.57
C VAL A 48 4.90 -16.01 -10.93
N THR A 49 4.83 -16.58 -12.12
CA THR A 49 5.72 -17.71 -12.51
C THR A 49 7.12 -17.26 -12.91
N LYS A 50 7.27 -16.06 -13.48
CA LYS A 50 8.58 -15.54 -13.93
C LYS A 50 9.32 -14.87 -12.79
N ARG A 51 10.60 -15.23 -12.64
CA ARG A 51 11.50 -14.59 -11.66
C ARG A 51 11.65 -13.08 -11.89
N SER A 52 11.74 -12.64 -13.15
CA SER A 52 11.82 -11.21 -13.48
C SER A 52 10.66 -10.43 -12.88
N ASP A 53 9.46 -10.96 -13.01
CA ASP A 53 8.23 -10.29 -12.61
C ASP A 53 8.13 -10.26 -11.08
N ARG A 54 8.56 -11.34 -10.41
CA ARG A 54 8.71 -11.35 -8.94
C ARG A 54 9.70 -10.31 -8.44
N VAL A 55 10.83 -10.14 -9.13
CA VAL A 55 11.81 -9.11 -8.77
C VAL A 55 11.22 -7.72 -8.97
N THR A 56 10.52 -7.46 -10.08
CA THR A 56 9.83 -6.19 -10.31
C THR A 56 8.80 -5.89 -9.23
N LEU A 57 7.95 -6.87 -8.87
CA LEU A 57 6.98 -6.72 -7.77
C LEU A 57 7.68 -6.48 -6.43
N ALA A 58 8.74 -7.24 -6.13
CA ALA A 58 9.49 -7.06 -4.89
C ALA A 58 10.14 -5.68 -4.80
N LYS A 59 10.60 -5.11 -5.92
CA LYS A 59 11.09 -3.73 -5.97
C LYS A 59 9.96 -2.74 -5.65
N GLN A 60 8.78 -2.92 -6.24
CA GLN A 60 7.64 -2.03 -5.95
C GLN A 60 7.18 -2.15 -4.50
N TYR A 61 7.06 -3.37 -3.98
CA TYR A 61 6.68 -3.60 -2.58
C TYR A 61 7.75 -3.18 -1.57
N TYR A 62 9.00 -2.97 -1.98
CA TYR A 62 10.02 -2.37 -1.11
C TYR A 62 9.58 -0.96 -0.65
N LEU A 63 9.00 -0.14 -1.54
CA LEU A 63 8.48 1.19 -1.15
C LEU A 63 7.35 1.08 -0.12
N HIS A 64 6.48 0.10 -0.30
CA HIS A 64 5.41 -0.20 0.66
C HIS A 64 5.95 -0.71 2.00
N ALA A 65 7.01 -1.52 1.98
CA ALA A 65 7.68 -1.96 3.20
C ALA A 65 8.28 -0.77 3.98
N GLU A 66 8.83 0.23 3.29
CA GLU A 66 9.27 1.48 3.91
C GLU A 66 8.10 2.23 4.57
N ALA A 67 6.94 2.32 3.90
CA ALA A 67 5.74 2.93 4.47
C ALA A 67 5.26 2.17 5.72
N ILE A 68 5.16 0.84 5.68
CA ILE A 68 4.77 0.02 6.83
C ILE A 68 5.76 0.19 7.99
N ALA A 69 7.07 0.28 7.71
CA ALA A 69 8.09 0.46 8.73
C ALA A 69 7.96 1.78 9.51
N THR A 70 7.35 2.82 8.93
CA THR A 70 7.07 4.08 9.67
C THR A 70 6.09 3.90 10.82
N VAL A 71 5.29 2.83 10.79
CA VAL A 71 4.25 2.52 11.79
C VAL A 71 4.68 1.33 12.65
N ASN A 72 5.00 0.20 12.02
CA ASN A 72 5.16 -1.09 12.71
C ASN A 72 6.58 -1.37 13.22
N SER A 73 7.57 -0.51 12.95
CA SER A 73 8.95 -0.74 13.44
C SER A 73 9.14 -0.26 14.88
N THR A 74 10.17 -0.77 15.56
CA THR A 74 10.55 -0.32 16.92
C THR A 74 10.93 1.16 16.98
N THR A 75 11.30 1.75 15.84
CA THR A 75 11.61 3.18 15.68
C THR A 75 10.48 3.94 14.98
N GLY A 76 9.33 3.30 14.76
CA GLY A 76 8.15 3.89 14.15
C GLY A 76 7.49 4.94 15.04
N SER A 77 6.45 5.58 14.50
CA SER A 77 5.72 6.60 15.25
C SER A 77 4.98 6.00 16.43
N LYS A 78 5.34 6.42 17.65
CA LYS A 78 4.71 5.96 18.91
C LYS A 78 3.21 6.22 18.98
N GLN A 79 2.69 7.16 18.20
CA GLN A 79 1.24 7.45 18.18
C GLN A 79 0.39 6.28 17.66
N PHE A 80 1.02 5.27 17.04
CA PHE A 80 0.36 4.07 16.53
C PHE A 80 0.77 2.80 17.28
N GLU A 81 1.45 2.89 18.44
CA GLU A 81 2.00 1.71 19.14
C GLU A 81 0.93 0.69 19.59
N ASP A 82 -0.28 1.16 19.90
CA ASP A 82 -1.45 0.32 20.25
C ASP A 82 -2.29 -0.11 19.04
N PHE A 83 -1.78 0.13 17.82
CA PHE A 83 -2.48 -0.16 16.58
C PHE A 83 -1.64 -1.08 15.69
N ARG A 84 -2.32 -1.84 14.85
CA ARG A 84 -1.70 -2.71 13.86
C ARG A 84 -2.10 -2.27 12.47
N LEU A 85 -1.10 -1.84 11.69
CA LEU A 85 -1.28 -1.64 10.26
C LEU A 85 -1.27 -3.01 9.57
N ILE A 86 -2.35 -3.32 8.85
CA ILE A 86 -2.48 -4.54 8.06
C ILE A 86 -2.66 -4.20 6.58
N VAL A 87 -2.13 -5.07 5.71
CA VAL A 87 -2.45 -5.05 4.28
C VAL A 87 -3.76 -5.80 4.12
N SER A 88 -4.84 -5.10 3.79
CA SER A 88 -6.15 -5.70 3.53
C SER A 88 -6.29 -6.15 2.08
N GLU A 89 -5.65 -5.44 1.15
CA GLU A 89 -5.59 -5.83 -0.26
C GLU A 89 -4.24 -5.49 -0.87
N GLY A 90 -3.61 -6.46 -1.54
CA GLY A 90 -2.30 -6.33 -2.17
C GLY A 90 -2.34 -6.68 -3.66
N PHE A 91 -1.54 -7.66 -4.05
CA PHE A 91 -1.42 -8.09 -5.44
C PHE A 91 -2.77 -8.50 -6.03
N TYR A 92 -3.09 -7.94 -7.19
CA TYR A 92 -4.27 -8.30 -7.96
C TYR A 92 -3.87 -9.14 -9.17
N LYS A 93 -4.59 -10.23 -9.43
CA LYS A 93 -4.42 -11.05 -10.63
C LYS A 93 -5.60 -10.81 -11.56
N THR A 94 -5.34 -10.19 -12.70
CA THR A 94 -6.34 -9.94 -13.74
C THR A 94 -6.98 -11.23 -14.23
N GLY A 95 -8.29 -11.22 -14.39
CA GLY A 95 -9.03 -12.32 -15.00
C GLY A 95 -8.65 -12.53 -16.48
N PRO A 96 -8.85 -13.74 -17.06
CA PRO A 96 -8.45 -14.03 -18.45
C PRO A 96 -9.08 -13.14 -19.53
N SER A 97 -10.19 -12.47 -19.22
CA SER A 97 -10.93 -11.59 -20.14
C SER A 97 -11.30 -10.26 -19.48
N GLU A 98 -10.65 -9.92 -18.37
CA GLU A 98 -10.86 -8.66 -17.68
C GLU A 98 -9.96 -7.59 -18.32
N GLU A 99 -10.57 -6.47 -18.70
CA GLU A 99 -9.85 -5.28 -19.13
C GLU A 99 -9.82 -4.29 -17.98
N LEU A 100 -8.61 -4.05 -17.45
CA LEU A 100 -8.40 -3.09 -16.37
C LEU A 100 -8.16 -1.70 -16.94
N ASP A 101 -8.68 -0.68 -16.27
CA ASP A 101 -8.34 0.70 -16.57
C ASP A 101 -6.86 0.96 -16.24
N ILE A 102 -6.05 1.16 -17.27
CA ILE A 102 -4.61 1.41 -17.15
C ILE A 102 -4.27 2.85 -16.75
N SER A 103 -5.23 3.78 -16.84
CA SER A 103 -5.00 5.20 -16.65
C SER A 103 -5.01 5.60 -15.18
N ASP A 104 -6.01 5.13 -14.43
CA ASP A 104 -6.14 5.40 -13.00
C ASP A 104 -6.74 4.24 -12.18
N GLY A 105 -6.92 3.06 -12.81
CA GLY A 105 -7.51 1.90 -12.18
C GLY A 105 -6.67 1.34 -11.05
N ILE A 106 -7.21 1.36 -9.82
CA ILE A 106 -6.54 0.82 -8.62
C ILE A 106 -6.17 -0.65 -8.82
N ASN A 107 -7.03 -1.44 -9.45
CA ASN A 107 -6.74 -2.85 -9.75
C ASN A 107 -5.56 -3.01 -10.71
N HIS A 108 -5.42 -2.14 -11.72
CA HIS A 108 -4.24 -2.15 -12.59
C HIS A 108 -2.97 -1.88 -11.78
N PHE A 109 -2.96 -0.85 -10.94
CA PHE A 109 -1.83 -0.55 -10.07
C PHE A 109 -1.51 -1.66 -9.05
N LYS A 110 -2.50 -2.46 -8.63
CA LYS A 110 -2.27 -3.64 -7.77
C LYS A 110 -1.56 -4.76 -8.53
N THR A 111 -1.80 -4.93 -9.84
CA THR A 111 -1.09 -5.94 -10.66
C THR A 111 0.41 -5.66 -10.78
N THR A 112 0.81 -4.38 -10.69
CA THR A 112 2.21 -3.96 -10.76
C THR A 112 2.83 -3.73 -9.37
N GLY A 113 2.08 -3.97 -8.29
CA GLY A 113 2.54 -3.73 -6.91
C GLY A 113 2.64 -2.26 -6.51
N GLN A 114 2.12 -1.35 -7.33
CA GLN A 114 2.09 0.09 -7.04
C GLN A 114 1.03 0.43 -5.99
N ALA A 115 -0.14 -0.18 -6.06
CA ALA A 115 -1.23 0.08 -5.12
C ALA A 115 -1.34 -1.02 -4.05
N VAL A 116 -1.54 -0.61 -2.80
CA VAL A 116 -1.85 -1.49 -1.65
C VAL A 116 -2.91 -0.80 -0.79
N VAL A 117 -3.88 -1.57 -0.32
CA VAL A 117 -4.91 -1.11 0.62
C VAL A 117 -4.53 -1.51 2.03
N TYR A 118 -4.60 -0.54 2.92
CA TYR A 118 -4.24 -0.67 4.32
C TYR A 118 -5.42 -0.40 5.23
N GLU A 119 -5.51 -1.18 6.30
CA GLU A 119 -6.40 -0.92 7.42
C GLU A 119 -5.57 -0.78 8.69
N LEU A 120 -5.98 0.16 9.54
CA LEU A 120 -5.41 0.31 10.87
C LEU A 120 -6.39 -0.31 11.87
N ARG A 121 -5.95 -1.38 12.52
CA ARG A 121 -6.77 -2.12 13.50
C ARG A 121 -6.32 -1.79 14.93
N ASN A 122 -7.26 -1.62 15.85
CA ASN A 122 -6.97 -1.45 17.27
C ASN A 122 -6.62 -2.80 17.94
N THR A 123 -6.34 -2.78 19.24
CA THR A 123 -6.02 -4.00 20.04
C THR A 123 -7.12 -5.04 20.10
N LYS A 124 -8.37 -4.69 19.76
CA LYS A 124 -9.52 -5.61 19.66
C LYS A 124 -9.68 -6.20 18.26
N GLY A 125 -8.93 -5.71 17.27
CA GLY A 125 -9.03 -6.11 15.87
C GLY A 125 -10.03 -5.29 15.05
N ASP A 126 -10.69 -4.29 15.64
CA ASP A 126 -11.64 -3.42 14.94
C ASP A 126 -10.91 -2.33 14.16
N ILE A 127 -11.50 -1.85 13.07
CA ILE A 127 -10.96 -0.69 12.33
C ILE A 127 -10.99 0.53 13.24
N ALA A 128 -9.85 1.22 13.32
CA ALA A 128 -9.70 2.41 14.15
C ALA A 128 -9.96 3.68 13.33
N PHE A 129 -11.23 3.98 13.02
CA PHE A 129 -11.63 5.05 12.09
C PHE A 129 -10.87 6.38 12.24
N SER A 130 -10.94 6.99 13.43
CA SER A 130 -10.26 8.27 13.69
C SER A 130 -8.74 8.15 13.58
N LYS A 131 -8.17 7.01 13.92
CA LYS A 131 -6.73 6.76 13.79
C LYS A 131 -6.30 6.44 12.36
N THR A 132 -7.21 5.94 11.52
CA THR A 132 -7.00 5.83 10.07
C THR A 132 -6.87 7.22 9.45
N PHE A 133 -7.69 8.20 9.87
CA PHE A 133 -7.50 9.60 9.47
C PHE A 133 -6.15 10.15 9.93
N ASP A 134 -5.78 9.95 11.21
CA ASP A 134 -4.48 10.37 11.74
C ASP A 134 -3.31 9.75 10.95
N LEU A 135 -3.43 8.48 10.54
CA LEU A 135 -2.45 7.80 9.71
C LEU A 135 -2.31 8.43 8.34
N ALA A 136 -3.43 8.76 7.68
CA ALA A 136 -3.40 9.44 6.39
C ALA A 136 -2.72 10.81 6.49
N VAL A 137 -3.02 11.58 7.54
CA VAL A 137 -2.36 12.88 7.82
C VAL A 137 -0.87 12.68 8.13
N TYR A 138 -0.51 11.66 8.91
CA TYR A 138 0.88 11.34 9.22
C TYR A 138 1.67 11.00 7.95
N TRP A 139 1.19 10.07 7.13
CA TRP A 139 1.87 9.68 5.89
C TRP A 139 1.97 10.81 4.89
N LYS A 140 0.92 11.63 4.74
CA LYS A 140 0.96 12.85 3.92
C LYS A 140 2.17 13.75 4.26
N ASN A 141 2.58 13.79 5.53
CA ASN A 141 3.62 14.68 6.02
C ASN A 141 4.99 14.01 6.22
N THR A 142 5.09 12.69 6.13
CA THR A 142 6.30 11.95 6.54
C THR A 142 6.88 11.04 5.47
N ILE A 143 6.10 10.65 4.47
CA ILE A 143 6.57 9.82 3.35
C ILE A 143 6.20 10.46 2.01
N ASN A 144 6.89 10.06 0.95
CA ASN A 144 6.50 10.41 -0.41
C ASN A 144 5.74 9.24 -1.06
N PHE A 145 4.75 9.56 -1.89
CA PHE A 145 3.91 8.62 -2.62
C PHE A 145 3.46 9.24 -3.95
N ASN A 146 2.86 8.43 -4.82
CA ASN A 146 2.21 8.96 -6.01
C ASN A 146 0.83 9.53 -5.64
N LYS A 147 -0.01 8.69 -5.01
CA LYS A 147 -1.34 9.08 -4.52
C LYS A 147 -1.68 8.37 -3.22
N LEU A 148 -2.31 9.06 -2.29
CA LEU A 148 -2.90 8.50 -1.07
C LEU A 148 -4.40 8.80 -1.09
N ILE A 149 -5.20 7.75 -1.02
CA ILE A 149 -6.66 7.86 -0.97
C ILE A 149 -7.12 7.41 0.41
N LEU A 150 -7.72 8.32 1.15
CA LEU A 150 -8.46 7.98 2.37
C LEU A 150 -9.88 7.60 1.93
N ASP A 151 -10.18 6.31 2.02
CA ASP A 151 -11.40 5.74 1.46
C ASP A 151 -12.33 5.29 2.58
N TYR A 152 -13.57 5.75 2.50
CA TYR A 152 -14.66 5.40 3.40
C TYR A 152 -15.80 4.78 2.60
N ASP A 153 -16.48 3.80 3.17
CA ASP A 153 -17.69 3.25 2.58
C ASP A 153 -18.67 2.71 3.62
N THR A 154 -19.85 2.32 3.16
CA THR A 154 -20.93 1.70 3.93
C THR A 154 -21.41 0.42 3.26
N TYR A 155 -20.51 -0.23 2.50
CA TYR A 155 -20.82 -1.44 1.74
C TYR A 155 -20.78 -2.71 2.59
N ASN A 156 -20.34 -2.62 3.85
CA ASN A 156 -20.52 -3.69 4.80
C ASN A 156 -22.00 -4.12 4.83
N PRO A 157 -22.31 -5.44 4.91
CA PRO A 157 -23.69 -5.92 4.88
C PRO A 157 -24.60 -5.34 5.98
N ASP A 158 -24.03 -4.90 7.09
CA ASP A 158 -24.72 -4.25 8.22
C ASP A 158 -24.80 -2.72 8.09
N GLY A 159 -24.28 -2.15 7.00
CA GLY A 159 -24.22 -0.72 6.73
C GLY A 159 -23.22 0.05 7.58
N THR A 160 -22.38 -0.65 8.36
CA THR A 160 -21.37 0.00 9.20
C THR A 160 -20.30 0.68 8.35
N LEU A 161 -19.75 1.78 8.88
CA LEU A 161 -18.65 2.47 8.26
C LEU A 161 -17.45 1.53 8.12
N HIS A 162 -16.84 1.55 6.95
CA HIS A 162 -15.53 0.98 6.69
C HIS A 162 -14.57 2.12 6.34
N ALA A 163 -13.32 2.04 6.80
CA ALA A 163 -12.29 3.03 6.49
C ALA A 163 -10.95 2.37 6.22
N CYS A 164 -10.32 2.73 5.12
CA CYS A 164 -9.02 2.23 4.72
C CYS A 164 -8.19 3.32 4.03
N ILE A 165 -6.91 3.02 3.80
CA ILE A 165 -6.02 3.88 3.01
C ILE A 165 -5.55 3.09 1.80
N ILE A 166 -5.84 3.60 0.60
CA ILE A 166 -5.26 3.11 -0.65
C ILE A 166 -4.02 3.93 -0.92
N LEU A 167 -2.84 3.33 -0.76
CA LEU A 167 -1.57 3.97 -1.02
C LEU A 167 -1.04 3.51 -2.38
N ILE A 168 -0.76 4.47 -3.25
CA ILE A 168 -0.20 4.23 -4.58
C ILE A 168 1.22 4.79 -4.59
N MET A 169 2.19 3.89 -4.69
CA MET A 169 3.60 4.23 -4.88
C MET A 169 3.90 4.49 -6.36
N PRO A 170 4.89 5.34 -6.68
CA PRO A 170 5.28 5.56 -8.06
C PRO A 170 5.87 4.30 -8.69
N GLU A 171 5.86 4.25 -10.01
CA GLU A 171 6.65 3.26 -10.73
C GLU A 171 8.16 3.50 -10.47
N ILE A 172 8.90 2.43 -10.14
CA ILE A 172 10.35 2.48 -10.10
C ILE A 172 10.91 2.30 -11.51
N ILE A 173 11.46 3.37 -12.06
CA ILE A 173 12.22 3.36 -13.30
C ILE A 173 13.65 2.88 -13.01
N SER A 174 14.18 2.04 -13.90
CA SER A 174 15.54 1.48 -13.74
C SER A 174 16.61 2.57 -13.50
N PRO A 175 17.56 2.36 -12.55
CA PRO A 175 17.66 1.23 -11.63
C PRO A 175 16.76 1.35 -10.39
N TRP A 176 16.58 2.56 -9.84
CA TRP A 176 15.78 2.89 -8.65
C TRP A 176 15.28 4.35 -8.65
N ASN A 177 14.99 4.88 -9.83
CA ASN A 177 14.49 6.25 -9.99
C ASN A 177 12.98 6.29 -9.82
N VAL A 178 12.49 7.27 -9.07
CA VAL A 178 11.06 7.46 -8.80
C VAL A 178 10.68 8.93 -8.93
N ARG A 179 9.44 9.18 -9.32
CA ARG A 179 8.84 10.52 -9.38
C ARG A 179 7.54 10.50 -8.57
N TYR A 180 7.54 11.23 -7.46
CA TYR A 180 6.41 11.34 -6.55
C TYR A 180 5.55 12.55 -6.88
N GLU A 181 4.23 12.36 -6.92
CA GLU A 181 3.26 13.44 -7.11
C GLU A 181 2.66 13.94 -5.78
N ASN A 182 2.64 13.10 -4.75
CA ASN A 182 2.10 13.40 -3.41
C ASN A 182 0.65 13.90 -3.43
N ILE A 183 -0.19 13.32 -4.30
CA ILE A 183 -1.61 13.67 -4.41
C ILE A 183 -2.37 13.00 -3.27
N VAL A 184 -3.24 13.73 -2.59
CA VAL A 184 -4.18 13.16 -1.60
C VAL A 184 -5.62 13.28 -2.08
N GLU A 185 -6.45 12.32 -1.71
CA GLU A 185 -7.87 12.29 -2.07
C GLU A 185 -8.67 11.66 -0.92
N THR A 186 -9.89 12.15 -0.70
CA THR A 186 -10.86 11.50 0.20
C THR A 186 -12.02 10.98 -0.63
N ARG A 187 -12.43 9.73 -0.40
CA ARG A 187 -13.59 9.10 -1.06
C ARG A 187 -14.63 8.64 -0.04
N PHE A 188 -15.90 8.69 -0.44
CA PHE A 188 -17.01 8.08 0.25
C PHE A 188 -17.89 7.30 -0.72
N ASN A 189 -18.10 6.01 -0.48
CA ASN A 189 -18.88 5.14 -1.37
C ASN A 189 -18.44 5.32 -2.84
N ASN A 190 -17.13 5.22 -3.09
CA ASN A 190 -16.46 5.43 -4.38
C ASN A 190 -16.55 6.85 -4.99
N ASN A 191 -17.20 7.81 -4.33
CA ASN A 191 -17.29 9.19 -4.81
C ASN A 191 -16.23 10.08 -4.17
N VAL A 192 -15.51 10.84 -4.99
CA VAL A 192 -14.53 11.83 -4.50
C VAL A 192 -15.24 12.91 -3.70
N GLN A 193 -14.78 13.12 -2.47
CA GLN A 193 -15.24 14.21 -1.60
C GLN A 193 -14.28 15.40 -1.72
N THR A 194 -12.97 15.14 -1.67
CA THR A 194 -11.93 16.17 -1.78
C THR A 194 -10.71 15.65 -2.54
N THR A 195 -9.99 16.56 -3.20
CA THR A 195 -8.67 16.31 -3.80
C THR A 195 -7.68 17.35 -3.26
N ASN A 196 -6.43 16.97 -3.04
CA ASN A 196 -5.34 17.76 -2.46
C ASN A 196 -5.50 18.13 -0.97
N GLU A 197 -6.61 17.78 -0.35
CA GLU A 197 -6.83 17.84 1.08
C GLU A 197 -7.50 16.55 1.59
N LEU A 198 -7.30 16.25 2.87
CA LEU A 198 -7.92 15.12 3.54
C LEU A 198 -9.10 15.62 4.37
N MET A 199 -10.22 14.93 4.27
CA MET A 199 -11.43 15.18 5.04
C MET A 199 -11.75 13.93 5.86
N GLU A 200 -12.03 14.11 7.15
CA GLU A 200 -12.55 13.03 7.99
C GLU A 200 -14.05 12.90 7.75
N ILE A 201 -14.54 11.67 7.64
CA ILE A 201 -15.97 11.39 7.50
C ILE A 201 -16.46 10.75 8.80
N LEU A 202 -17.42 11.41 9.43
CA LEU A 202 -18.06 11.00 10.67
C LEU A 202 -19.53 10.69 10.37
N ILE A 203 -19.99 9.49 10.74
CA ILE A 203 -21.38 9.04 10.54
C ILE A 203 -22.00 8.64 11.88
#